data_AF-A0A6N0ZKL3-F1
#
_entry.id   AF-A0A6N0ZKL3-F1
#
_cell.length_a   1.000
_cell.length_b   1.000
_cell.length_c   1.000
_cell.angle_alpha   90.00
_cell.angle_beta   90.00
_cell.angle_gamma   90.00
#
_symmetry.space_group_name_H-M   'P 1'
#
loop_
_entity.id
_entity.type
_entity.pdbx_description
1 polymer ?
#
loop_
_entity_poly.entity_id
_entity_poly.type
_entity_poly.pdbx_seq_one_letter_code
_entity_poly.pdbx_strand_id
1 'polypeptide(L)'
;MAADAAAPAPGGPLRLTLLVLLGGVGVSLFFVVRLQPSSAGAFAFLALWLTVPHAALAGLLLALQRRGQPVLPWCVAVVLVVGGGLYLLLDAIYWHPDAQSAIGVVLTPVLQGVAFLLAAPLAWWAARRRRAAGA
;
A
#
# COMPACT_ATOMS: atom_id res chain seq x y z
N MET A 1 -22.35 12.89 35.15
CA MET A 1 -21.23 12.04 34.68
C MET A 1 -21.19 12.16 33.16
N ALA A 2 -20.51 13.19 32.67
CA ALA A 2 -20.41 13.46 31.23
C ALA A 2 -19.51 12.39 30.61
N ALA A 3 -20.03 11.67 29.63
CA ALA A 3 -19.22 10.81 28.79
C ALA A 3 -18.31 11.72 27.97
N ASP A 4 -17.02 11.76 28.32
CA ASP A 4 -15.98 12.31 27.48
C ASP A 4 -16.02 11.56 26.15
N ALA A 5 -16.69 12.15 25.18
CA ALA A 5 -16.59 11.78 23.78
C ALA A 5 -15.13 12.04 23.39
N ALA A 6 -14.30 11.00 23.54
CA ALA A 6 -12.91 11.00 23.10
C ALA A 6 -12.89 11.44 21.63
N ALA A 7 -12.50 12.69 21.40
CA ALA A 7 -12.37 13.23 20.07
C ALA A 7 -11.46 12.28 19.27
N PRO A 8 -11.87 11.80 18.08
CA PRO A 8 -11.04 10.92 17.29
C PRO A 8 -9.72 11.65 17.01
N ALA A 9 -8.60 11.04 17.42
CA ALA A 9 -7.29 11.65 17.31
C ALA A 9 -7.06 12.15 15.87
N PRO A 10 -6.61 13.41 15.66
CA PRO A 10 -6.58 14.09 14.36
C PRO A 10 -5.58 13.50 13.33
N GLY A 11 -5.13 12.26 13.51
CA GLY A 11 -4.26 11.51 12.59
C GLY A 11 -4.66 10.04 12.36
N GLY A 12 -5.83 9.60 12.83
CA GLY A 12 -6.24 8.18 12.86
C GLY A 12 -6.04 7.39 11.54
N PRO A 13 -6.74 7.73 10.45
CA PRO A 13 -6.72 6.91 9.23
C PRO A 13 -5.36 6.93 8.53
N LEU A 14 -4.66 8.07 8.53
CA LEU A 14 -3.34 8.18 7.94
C LEU A 14 -2.31 7.36 8.72
N ARG A 15 -2.26 7.51 10.05
CA ARG A 15 -1.33 6.75 10.89
C ARG A 15 -1.56 5.25 10.75
N LEU A 16 -2.82 4.82 10.75
CA LEU A 16 -3.17 3.42 10.54
C LEU A 16 -2.72 2.93 9.16
N THR A 17 -2.94 3.71 8.11
CA THR A 17 -2.51 3.34 6.75
C THR A 17 -0.98 3.27 6.64
N LEU A 18 -0.24 4.16 7.31
CA LEU A 18 1.22 4.09 7.37
C LEU A 18 1.71 2.84 8.10
N LEU A 19 1.02 2.43 9.17
CA LEU A 19 1.30 1.16 9.86
C LEU A 19 1.00 -0.05 8.96
N VAL A 20 -0.08 0.01 8.17
CA VAL A 20 -0.41 -1.02 7.16
C VAL A 20 0.69 -1.10 6.10
N LEU A 21 1.19 0.04 5.60
CA LEU A 21 2.29 0.08 4.65
C LEU A 21 3.58 -0.50 5.24
N LEU A 22 3.90 -0.17 6.50
CA LEU A 22 5.03 -0.74 7.21
C LEU A 22 4.89 -2.26 7.39
N GLY A 23 3.70 -2.73 7.76
CA GLY A 23 3.38 -4.15 7.80
C GLY A 23 3.53 -4.82 6.43
N GLY A 24 3.08 -4.17 5.36
CA GLY A 24 3.22 -4.65 3.98
C GLY A 24 4.68 -4.75 3.53
N VAL A 25 5.55 -3.83 3.95
CA VAL A 25 7.00 -3.94 3.78
C VAL A 25 7.52 -5.19 4.50
N GLY A 26 7.15 -5.38 5.77
CA GLY A 26 7.56 -6.56 6.54
C GLY A 26 7.14 -7.88 5.89
N VAL A 27 5.89 -7.97 5.43
CA VAL A 27 5.36 -9.16 4.73
C VAL A 27 6.07 -9.36 3.38
N SER A 28 6.29 -8.30 2.61
CA SER A 28 7.03 -8.36 1.35
C SER A 28 8.45 -8.89 1.56
N LEU A 29 9.16 -8.40 2.58
CA LEU A 29 10.50 -8.89 2.91
C LEU A 29 10.49 -10.35 3.38
N PHE A 30 9.49 -10.74 4.16
CA PHE A 30 9.29 -12.14 4.52
C PHE A 30 9.14 -13.02 3.28
N PHE A 31 8.35 -12.59 2.29
CA PHE A 31 8.24 -13.29 1.01
C PHE A 31 9.57 -13.37 0.25
N VAL A 32 10.39 -12.32 0.22
CA VAL A 32 11.73 -12.38 -0.37
C VAL A 32 12.59 -13.45 0.29
N VAL A 33 12.55 -13.57 1.62
CA VAL A 33 13.28 -14.63 2.34
C VAL A 33 12.76 -16.02 1.95
N ARG A 34 11.44 -16.17 1.79
CA ARG A 34 10.79 -17.44 1.40
C ARG A 34 11.10 -17.84 -0.04
N LEU A 35 11.38 -16.88 -0.92
CA LEU A 35 11.80 -17.13 -2.31
C LEU A 35 13.23 -17.68 -2.43
N GLN A 36 14.03 -17.66 -1.35
CA GLN A 36 15.40 -18.19 -1.33
C GLN A 36 16.27 -17.73 -2.52
N PRO A 37 16.48 -16.42 -2.70
CA PRO A 37 17.24 -15.91 -3.83
C PRO A 37 18.66 -16.50 -3.88
N SER A 38 19.11 -16.86 -5.09
CA SER A 38 20.40 -17.52 -5.33
C SER A 38 21.64 -16.65 -5.10
N SER A 39 21.46 -15.34 -4.90
CA SER A 39 22.55 -14.40 -4.68
C SER A 39 22.12 -13.19 -3.85
N ALA A 40 23.09 -12.51 -3.25
CA ALA A 40 22.88 -11.26 -2.53
C ALA A 40 22.30 -10.15 -3.44
N GLY A 41 22.72 -10.11 -4.72
CA GLY A 41 22.19 -9.16 -5.70
C GLY A 41 20.70 -9.40 -5.99
N ALA A 42 20.30 -10.65 -6.20
CA ALA A 42 18.89 -11.01 -6.39
C ALA A 42 18.04 -10.70 -5.15
N PHE A 43 18.57 -10.98 -3.96
CA PHE A 43 17.92 -10.60 -2.70
C PHE A 43 17.70 -9.08 -2.61
N ALA A 44 18.77 -8.30 -2.79
CA ALA A 44 18.70 -6.84 -2.68
C ALA A 44 17.75 -6.24 -3.73
N PHE A 45 17.79 -6.75 -4.96
CA PHE A 45 16.87 -6.34 -6.02
C PHE A 45 15.42 -6.61 -5.63
N LEU A 46 15.08 -7.85 -5.24
CA LEU A 46 13.69 -8.19 -4.88
C LEU A 46 13.22 -7.42 -3.64
N ALA A 47 14.07 -7.29 -2.62
CA ALA A 47 13.75 -6.54 -1.42
C ALA A 47 13.45 -5.06 -1.74
N LEU A 48 14.30 -4.41 -2.54
CA LEU A 48 14.05 -3.04 -2.95
C LEU A 48 12.80 -2.95 -3.85
N TRP A 49 12.70 -3.83 -4.83
CA TRP A 49 11.64 -3.81 -5.83
C TRP A 49 10.24 -3.98 -5.22
N LEU A 50 10.07 -4.92 -4.29
CA LEU A 50 8.79 -5.15 -3.61
C LEU A 50 8.44 -4.06 -2.58
N THR A 51 9.43 -3.33 -2.06
CA THR A 51 9.21 -2.28 -1.05
C THR A 51 9.02 -0.89 -1.65
N VAL A 52 9.50 -0.64 -2.87
CA VAL A 52 9.34 0.65 -3.58
C VAL A 52 7.88 1.13 -3.65
N PRO A 53 6.88 0.31 -4.03
CA PRO A 53 5.48 0.75 -4.06
C PRO A 53 4.98 1.23 -2.70
N HIS A 54 5.38 0.55 -1.62
CA HIS A 54 4.97 0.91 -0.26
C HIS A 54 5.55 2.27 0.14
N ALA A 55 6.83 2.51 -0.15
CA ALA A 55 7.49 3.79 0.11
C ALA A 55 6.89 4.92 -0.73
N ALA A 56 6.60 4.67 -2.01
CA ALA A 56 5.97 5.64 -2.90
C ALA A 56 4.57 6.04 -2.43
N LEU A 57 3.73 5.07 -2.04
CA LEU A 57 2.39 5.32 -1.51
C LEU A 57 2.43 6.06 -0.16
N ALA A 58 3.38 5.73 0.72
CA ALA A 58 3.60 6.49 1.96
C ALA A 58 3.96 7.95 1.67
N GLY A 59 4.91 8.17 0.74
CA GLY A 59 5.33 9.51 0.31
C GLY A 59 4.17 10.32 -0.28
N LEU A 60 3.34 9.69 -1.10
CA LEU A 60 2.13 10.30 -1.66
C LEU A 60 1.16 10.74 -0.55
N LEU A 61 0.83 9.86 0.39
CA LEU A 61 -0.11 10.18 1.47
C LEU A 61 0.40 11.35 2.34
N LEU A 62 1.69 11.35 2.66
CA LEU A 62 2.33 12.45 3.39
C LEU A 62 2.32 13.75 2.59
N ALA A 63 2.58 13.70 1.28
CA ALA A 63 2.52 14.87 0.41
C ALA A 63 1.09 15.43 0.32
N LEU A 64 0.08 14.57 0.22
CA LEU A 64 -1.33 14.97 0.20
C LEU A 64 -1.76 15.60 1.52
N GLN A 65 -1.33 15.03 2.65
CA GLN A 65 -1.57 15.59 3.97
C GLN A 65 -0.95 17.00 4.10
N ARG A 66 0.31 17.17 3.70
CA ARG A 66 1.01 18.47 3.73
C ARG A 66 0.32 19.52 2.85
N ARG A 67 -0.37 19.10 1.80
CA ARG A 67 -1.18 19.96 0.91
C ARG A 67 -2.61 20.21 1.42
N GLY A 68 -2.94 19.77 2.65
CA GLY A 68 -4.28 19.92 3.24
C GLY A 68 -5.38 19.16 2.49
N GLN A 69 -5.04 18.16 1.68
CA GLN A 69 -6.03 17.35 0.98
C GLN A 69 -6.69 16.36 1.94
N PRO A 70 -7.99 16.05 1.77
CA PRO A 70 -8.62 15.01 2.58
C PRO A 70 -8.01 13.66 2.23
N VAL A 71 -7.26 13.09 3.16
CA VAL A 71 -6.45 11.89 2.96
C VAL A 71 -7.24 10.57 3.04
N LEU A 72 -8.44 10.57 3.64
CA LEU A 72 -9.19 9.32 3.87
C LEU A 72 -9.49 8.54 2.58
N PRO A 73 -9.97 9.14 1.48
CA PRO A 73 -10.21 8.41 0.24
C PRO A 73 -8.93 7.79 -0.34
N TRP A 74 -7.79 8.49 -0.20
CA TRP A 74 -6.48 7.98 -0.61
C TRP A 74 -6.01 6.85 0.28
N CYS A 75 -6.26 6.91 1.59
CA CYS A 75 -5.96 5.82 2.52
C CYS A 75 -6.68 4.53 2.11
N VAL A 76 -7.97 4.62 1.76
CA VAL A 76 -8.75 3.45 1.29
C VAL A 76 -8.14 2.88 0.00
N ALA A 77 -7.83 3.73 -0.99
CA ALA A 77 -7.20 3.28 -2.22
C ALA A 77 -5.85 2.58 -1.96
N VAL A 78 -5.02 3.14 -1.08
CA VAL A 78 -3.73 2.53 -0.69
C VAL A 78 -3.93 1.16 -0.05
N VAL A 79 -4.85 1.02 0.90
CA VAL A 79 -5.11 -0.27 1.57
C VAL A 79 -5.55 -1.33 0.55
N LEU A 80 -6.41 -0.98 -0.40
CA LEU A 80 -6.84 -1.90 -1.45
C LEU A 80 -5.69 -2.33 -2.36
N VAL A 81 -4.84 -1.38 -2.78
CA VAL A 81 -3.67 -1.65 -3.65
C VAL A 81 -2.64 -2.53 -2.93
N VAL A 82 -2.33 -2.21 -1.67
CA VAL A 82 -1.38 -2.98 -0.87
C VAL A 82 -1.93 -4.38 -0.60
N GLY A 83 -3.18 -4.47 -0.14
CA GLY A 83 -3.85 -5.75 0.12
C GLY A 83 -3.91 -6.64 -1.11
N GLY A 84 -4.28 -6.08 -2.27
CA GLY A 84 -4.29 -6.80 -3.54
C GLY A 84 -2.90 -7.29 -3.96
N GLY A 85 -1.87 -6.45 -3.84
CA GLY A 85 -0.50 -6.86 -4.16
C GLY A 85 0.03 -7.98 -3.24
N LEU A 86 -0.24 -7.89 -1.93
CA LEU A 86 0.13 -8.96 -0.99
C LEU A 86 -0.63 -10.26 -1.27
N TYR A 87 -1.90 -10.16 -1.66
CA TYR A 87 -2.69 -11.33 -2.08
C TYR A 87 -2.09 -12.01 -3.31
N LEU A 88 -1.66 -11.25 -4.32
CA LEU A 88 -0.98 -11.81 -5.50
C LEU A 88 0.34 -12.50 -5.14
N LEU A 89 1.12 -11.94 -4.21
CA LEU A 89 2.34 -12.60 -3.73
C LEU A 89 2.03 -13.87 -2.96
N LEU A 90 0.99 -13.86 -2.11
CA LEU A 90 0.56 -15.04 -1.38
C LEU A 90 0.16 -16.17 -2.35
N ASP A 91 -0.66 -15.84 -3.35
CA ASP A 91 -1.09 -16.78 -4.39
C ASP A 91 0.12 -17.35 -5.16
N ALA A 92 1.02 -16.50 -5.64
CA ALA A 92 2.17 -16.91 -6.44
C ALA A 92 3.19 -17.77 -5.67
N ILE A 93 3.34 -17.53 -4.36
CA ILE A 93 4.36 -18.20 -3.53
C ILE A 93 3.81 -19.50 -2.92
N TYR A 94 2.55 -19.51 -2.49
CA TYR A 94 2.00 -20.62 -1.70
C TYR A 94 0.94 -21.44 -2.42
N TRP A 95 0.12 -20.82 -3.26
CA TRP A 95 -1.04 -21.49 -3.83
C TRP A 95 -0.72 -22.08 -5.21
N HIS A 96 -0.05 -21.31 -6.07
CA HIS A 96 0.31 -21.70 -7.42
C HIS A 96 1.80 -21.47 -7.69
N PRO A 97 2.72 -22.22 -7.06
CA PRO A 97 4.15 -22.09 -7.32
C PRO A 97 4.51 -22.75 -8.66
N ASP A 98 4.67 -21.95 -9.70
CA ASP A 98 5.15 -22.39 -11.02
C ASP A 98 6.08 -21.34 -11.66
N ALA A 99 6.61 -21.62 -12.85
CA ALA A 99 7.52 -20.69 -13.54
C ALA A 99 6.85 -19.35 -13.91
N GLN A 100 5.53 -19.35 -14.09
CA GLN A 100 4.76 -18.14 -14.39
C GLN A 100 4.51 -17.33 -13.12
N SER A 101 4.37 -17.97 -11.96
CA SER A 101 4.20 -17.30 -10.67
C SER A 101 5.45 -16.51 -10.27
N ALA A 102 6.64 -16.96 -10.66
CA ALA A 102 7.88 -16.18 -10.52
C ALA A 102 7.82 -14.84 -11.28
N ILE A 103 7.23 -14.84 -12.49
CA ILE A 103 6.96 -13.60 -13.24
C ILE A 103 5.94 -12.75 -12.49
N GLY A 104 4.90 -13.37 -11.91
CA GLY A 104 3.91 -12.69 -11.08
C GLY A 104 4.51 -11.95 -9.89
N VAL A 105 5.49 -12.54 -9.19
CA VAL A 105 6.23 -11.88 -8.09
C VAL A 105 6.92 -10.62 -8.59
N VAL A 106 7.66 -10.72 -9.71
CA VAL A 106 8.38 -9.58 -10.29
C VAL A 106 7.43 -8.51 -10.83
N LEU A 107 6.28 -8.89 -11.36
CA LEU A 107 5.28 -7.95 -11.89
C LEU A 107 4.39 -7.35 -10.81
N THR A 108 4.37 -7.88 -9.58
CA THR A 108 3.48 -7.38 -8.52
C THR A 108 3.61 -5.87 -8.29
N PRO A 109 4.81 -5.28 -8.15
CA PRO A 109 4.95 -3.82 -8.02
C PRO A 109 4.35 -3.03 -9.18
N VAL A 110 4.45 -3.55 -10.41
CA VAL A 110 3.86 -2.94 -11.61
C VAL A 110 2.33 -3.00 -11.53
N LEU A 111 1.78 -4.16 -11.16
CA LEU A 111 0.34 -4.35 -10.98
C LEU A 111 -0.22 -3.47 -9.86
N GLN A 112 0.52 -3.28 -8.77
CA GLN A 112 0.16 -2.31 -7.73
C GLN A 112 0.12 -0.88 -8.28
N GLY A 113 1.08 -0.50 -9.12
CA GLY A 113 1.08 0.78 -9.83
C GLY A 113 -0.16 0.95 -10.72
N VAL A 114 -0.49 -0.05 -11.54
CA VAL A 114 -1.68 -0.03 -12.40
C VAL A 114 -2.97 0.03 -11.56
N ALA A 115 -3.09 -0.81 -10.53
CA ALA A 115 -4.24 -0.80 -9.63
C ALA A 115 -4.41 0.57 -8.95
N PHE A 116 -3.32 1.20 -8.56
CA PHE A 116 -3.35 2.55 -8.00
C PHE A 116 -3.81 3.59 -9.02
N LEU A 117 -3.32 3.54 -10.27
CA LEU A 117 -3.77 4.45 -11.33
C LEU A 117 -5.27 4.31 -11.62
N LEU A 118 -5.83 3.11 -11.48
CA LEU A 118 -7.27 2.87 -11.61
C LEU A 118 -8.06 3.40 -10.40
N ALA A 119 -7.51 3.28 -9.19
CA ALA A 119 -8.15 3.74 -7.96
C ALA A 119 -8.03 5.27 -7.75
N ALA A 120 -6.98 5.89 -8.28
CA ALA A 120 -6.65 7.30 -8.05
C ALA A 120 -7.75 8.29 -8.50
N PRO A 121 -8.41 8.14 -9.67
CA PRO A 121 -9.51 9.00 -10.08
C PRO A 121 -10.69 8.98 -9.09
N LEU A 122 -11.02 7.81 -8.56
CA LEU A 122 -12.09 7.64 -7.57
C LEU A 122 -11.72 8.29 -6.24
N ALA A 123 -10.49 8.06 -5.77
CA ALA A 123 -9.97 8.69 -4.55
C ALA A 123 -9.94 10.22 -4.69
N TRP A 124 -9.50 10.73 -5.84
CA TRP A 124 -9.48 12.16 -6.15
C TRP A 124 -10.88 12.76 -6.18
N TRP A 125 -11.83 12.11 -6.85
CA TRP A 125 -13.21 12.58 -6.92
C TRP A 125 -13.87 12.61 -5.53
N ALA A 126 -13.69 11.56 -4.74
CA ALA A 126 -14.18 11.50 -3.36
C ALA A 126 -13.53 12.58 -2.47
N ALA A 127 -12.23 12.81 -2.65
CA ALA A 127 -11.50 13.87 -1.97
C ALA A 127 -12.03 15.26 -2.35
N ARG A 128 -12.34 15.50 -3.63
CA ARG A 128 -12.94 16.76 -4.10
C ARG A 128 -14.33 16.98 -3.48
N ARG A 129 -15.19 15.96 -3.46
CA ARG A 129 -16.53 16.05 -2.83
C ARG A 129 -16.45 16.36 -1.34
N ARG A 130 -15.52 15.72 -0.62
CA ARG A 130 -15.31 15.98 0.81
C ARG A 130 -14.81 17.40 1.09
N ARG A 131 -13.94 17.94 0.25
CA ARG A 131 -13.53 19.36 0.37
C ARG A 131 -14.71 20.32 0.18
N ALA A 132 -15.57 20.04 -0.80
CA ALA A 132 -16.75 20.87 -1.06
C ALA A 132 -17.82 20.79 0.03
N ALA A 133 -17.91 19.67 0.76
CA ALA A 133 -18.87 19.48 1.85
C ALA A 133 -18.39 19.98 3.22
N GLY A 134 -17.08 20.25 3.36
CA GLY A 134 -16.47 20.79 4.58
C GLY A 134 -16.08 22.27 4.49
N ALA A 135 -16.39 22.92 3.36
CA ALA A 135 -16.33 24.36 3.15
C ALA A 135 -17.74 24.94 3.25
#